data_AF-A0A291E118-F1
#
_entry.id   AF-A0A291E118-F1
#
_cell.length_a   1.000
_cell.length_b   1.000
_cell.length_c   1.000
_cell.angle_alpha   90.00
_cell.angle_beta   90.00
_cell.angle_gamma   90.00
#
_symmetry.space_group_name_H-M   'P 1'
#
loop_
_entity.id
_entity.type
_entity.pdbx_description
1 polymer ?
#
loop_
_entity_poly.entity_id
_entity_poly.type
_entity_poly.pdbx_seq_one_letter_code
_entity_poly.pdbx_strand_id
1 'polypeptide(L)'
;MAKWLLCTLIALLLISLFGFYSWPRSIMPPEQQTNVDVQMGFYDLMSRRKETYDTHMVIVNKTILTTITSPDDPRFILKGKFTQTSTHQRRQWFSWSPIYYSAVNKGLMIDGMVDLMMNMDIWMQPLQLNGQPLVVGQSGIIFLYPPR
;
A
#
# COMPACT_ATOMS: atom_id res chain seq x y z
N MET A 1 34.74 46.56 26.12
CA MET A 1 33.46 45.82 26.22
C MET A 1 32.70 45.72 24.89
N ALA A 2 32.62 46.77 24.08
CA ALA A 2 31.88 46.76 22.79
C ALA A 2 32.33 45.67 21.77
N LYS A 3 33.62 45.35 21.70
CA LYS A 3 34.14 44.31 20.78
C LYS A 3 33.61 42.90 21.09
N TRP A 4 33.39 42.59 22.37
CA TRP A 4 32.89 41.27 22.79
C TRP A 4 31.40 41.11 22.52
N LEU A 5 30.63 42.19 22.69
CA LEU A 5 29.20 42.24 22.35
C LEU A 5 28.96 42.13 20.83
N LEU A 6 29.86 42.68 20.02
CA LEU A 6 29.77 42.56 18.56
C LEU A 6 30.03 41.12 18.09
N CYS A 7 31.03 40.44 18.67
CA CYS A 7 31.34 39.05 18.34
C CYS A 7 30.22 38.08 18.75
N THR A 8 29.57 38.30 19.89
CA THR A 8 28.43 37.46 20.31
C THR A 8 27.21 37.65 19.42
N LEU A 9 26.95 38.88 18.97
CA LEU A 9 25.85 39.17 18.05
C LEU A 9 26.06 38.48 16.69
N ILE A 10 27.28 38.51 16.15
CA ILE A 10 27.62 37.87 14.87
C ILE A 10 27.51 36.35 14.98
N ALA A 11 27.97 35.76 16.10
CA ALA A 11 27.86 34.32 16.33
C ALA A 11 26.40 33.85 16.39
N LEU A 12 25.52 34.59 17.07
CA LEU A 12 24.08 34.32 17.13
C LEU A 12 23.42 34.39 15.74
N LEU A 13 23.80 35.38 14.94
CA LEU A 13 23.29 35.55 13.58
C LEU A 13 23.70 34.37 12.68
N LEU A 14 24.95 33.92 12.77
CA LEU A 14 25.44 32.75 12.01
C LEU A 14 24.75 31.45 12.43
N ILE A 15 24.49 31.24 13.72
CA ILE A 15 23.76 30.06 14.22
C ILE A 15 22.31 30.08 13.73
N SER A 16 21.66 31.25 13.72
CA SER A 16 20.29 31.39 13.20
C SER A 16 20.19 31.11 11.70
N LEU A 17 21.17 31.57 10.91
CA LEU A 17 21.22 31.28 9.47
C LEU A 17 21.46 29.80 9.20
N PHE A 18 22.35 29.15 9.95
CA PHE A 18 22.61 27.71 9.80
C PHE A 18 21.40 26.87 10.24
N GLY A 19 20.72 27.24 11.33
CA GLY A 19 19.54 26.54 11.82
C GLY A 19 18.33 26.66 10.88
N PHE A 20 18.17 27.79 10.19
CA PHE A 20 17.09 27.97 9.20
C PHE A 20 17.34 27.21 7.89
N TYR A 21 18.58 27.16 7.41
CA TYR A 21 18.91 26.45 6.17
C TYR A 21 18.97 24.93 6.30
N SER A 22 19.27 24.43 7.51
CA SER A 22 19.34 22.99 7.79
C SER A 22 18.00 22.40 8.23
N TRP A 23 16.93 23.20 8.31
CA TRP A 23 15.60 22.66 8.54
C TRP A 23 15.24 21.76 7.37
N PRO A 24 15.05 20.44 7.57
CA PRO A 24 14.60 19.58 6.49
C PRO A 24 13.22 20.09 6.08
N ARG A 25 13.15 20.76 4.94
CA ARG A 25 11.89 20.88 4.21
C ARG A 25 11.52 19.46 3.90
N SER A 26 10.56 18.92 4.65
CA SER A 26 9.79 17.77 4.22
C SER A 26 9.08 18.19 2.93
N ILE A 27 9.81 18.10 1.82
CA ILE A 27 9.22 18.01 0.49
C ILE A 27 8.48 16.68 0.56
N MET A 28 7.22 16.71 1.00
CA MET A 28 6.32 15.58 0.77
C MET A 28 6.36 15.37 -0.74
N PRO A 29 6.82 14.21 -1.22
CA PRO A 29 6.74 13.90 -2.64
C PRO A 29 5.29 14.13 -3.08
N PRO A 30 5.06 14.70 -4.28
CA PRO A 30 3.70 14.82 -4.79
C PRO A 30 3.01 13.46 -4.67
N GLU A 31 1.78 13.45 -4.14
CA GLU A 31 0.96 12.26 -3.94
C GLU A 31 0.81 11.53 -5.28
N GLN A 32 1.70 10.58 -5.53
CA GLN A 32 1.77 9.90 -6.80
C GLN A 32 0.72 8.79 -6.77
N GLN A 33 -0.45 9.08 -7.34
CA GLN A 33 -1.45 8.06 -7.59
C GLN A 33 -0.80 6.99 -8.48
N THR A 34 -0.78 5.76 -7.99
CA THR A 34 -0.23 4.65 -8.77
C THR A 34 -1.29 3.60 -9.01
N ASN A 35 -1.39 3.17 -10.26
CA ASN A 35 -2.34 2.15 -10.70
C ASN A 35 -1.59 0.84 -10.92
N VAL A 36 -2.19 -0.27 -10.52
CA VAL A 36 -1.64 -1.62 -10.66
C VAL A 36 -2.72 -2.54 -11.18
N ASP A 37 -2.46 -3.17 -12.31
CA ASP A 37 -3.29 -4.23 -12.86
C ASP A 37 -2.56 -5.55 -12.69
N VAL A 38 -3.21 -6.47 -11.98
CA VAL A 38 -2.71 -7.84 -11.78
C VAL A 38 -3.84 -8.84 -11.96
N GLN A 39 -3.49 -10.03 -12.44
CA GLN A 39 -4.41 -11.15 -12.46
C GLN A 39 -4.09 -12.08 -11.31
N MET A 40 -5.14 -12.54 -10.62
CA MET A 40 -5.05 -13.53 -9.55
C MET A 40 -6.04 -14.66 -9.80
N GLY A 41 -5.85 -15.79 -9.14
CA GLY A 41 -6.74 -16.91 -9.29
C GLY A 41 -6.55 -17.97 -8.22
N PHE A 42 -7.53 -18.84 -8.11
CA PHE A 42 -7.53 -19.98 -7.21
C PHE A 42 -7.62 -21.26 -8.03
N TYR A 43 -6.95 -22.30 -7.56
CA TYR A 43 -6.99 -23.61 -8.20
C TYR A 43 -7.18 -24.68 -7.12
N ASP A 44 -8.27 -25.43 -7.22
CA ASP A 44 -8.50 -26.61 -6.38
C ASP A 44 -7.97 -27.85 -7.10
N LEU A 45 -6.96 -28.49 -6.49
CA LEU A 45 -6.35 -29.71 -7.01
C LEU A 45 -7.32 -30.90 -7.05
N MET A 46 -8.25 -30.98 -6.08
CA MET A 46 -9.14 -32.14 -5.94
C MET A 46 -10.27 -32.10 -6.97
N SER A 47 -10.95 -30.96 -7.09
CA SER A 47 -12.02 -30.78 -8.08
C SER A 47 -11.53 -30.35 -9.47
N ARG A 48 -10.23 -30.01 -9.61
CA ARG A 48 -9.64 -29.41 -10.83
C ARG A 48 -10.38 -28.14 -11.28
N ARG A 49 -10.99 -27.45 -10.32
CA ARG A 49 -11.69 -26.19 -10.57
C ARG A 49 -10.69 -25.05 -10.46
N LYS A 50 -10.77 -24.14 -11.43
CA LYS A 50 -10.02 -22.89 -11.42
C LYS A 50 -10.96 -21.70 -11.35
N GLU A 51 -10.50 -20.65 -10.70
CA GLU A 51 -11.12 -19.32 -10.73
C GLU A 51 -10.04 -18.31 -11.10
N THR A 52 -10.35 -17.40 -12.01
CA THR A 52 -9.45 -16.32 -12.42
C THR A 52 -10.16 -14.99 -12.22
N TYR A 53 -9.41 -13.98 -11.80
CA TYR A 53 -9.91 -12.67 -11.51
C TYR A 53 -8.91 -11.59 -11.94
N ASP A 54 -9.44 -10.55 -12.56
CA ASP A 54 -8.69 -9.36 -12.90
C ASP A 54 -8.81 -8.36 -11.74
N THR A 55 -7.68 -7.90 -11.23
CA THR A 55 -7.59 -7.01 -10.08
C THR A 55 -6.95 -5.70 -10.49
N HIS A 56 -7.72 -4.63 -10.36
CA HIS A 56 -7.26 -3.26 -10.52
C HIS A 56 -7.07 -2.62 -9.14
N MET A 57 -5.87 -2.09 -8.88
CA MET A 57 -5.54 -1.38 -7.64
C MET A 57 -5.16 0.06 -7.92
N VAL A 58 -5.69 0.96 -7.11
CA VAL A 58 -5.36 2.40 -7.14
C VAL A 58 -4.85 2.81 -5.76
N ILE A 59 -3.61 3.25 -5.72
CA ILE A 59 -2.93 3.65 -4.49
C ILE A 59 -3.03 5.18 -4.36
N VAL A 60 -3.70 5.66 -3.33
CA VAL A 60 -3.83 7.08 -2.98
C VAL A 60 -3.70 7.23 -1.47
N ASN A 61 -2.82 8.09 -0.99
CA ASN A 61 -2.73 8.47 0.43
C ASN A 61 -2.73 7.31 1.42
N LYS A 62 -1.78 6.38 1.24
CA LYS A 62 -1.60 5.16 2.06
C LYS A 62 -2.81 4.23 2.08
N THR A 63 -3.72 4.44 1.13
CA THR A 63 -4.92 3.65 0.94
C THR A 63 -4.80 2.96 -0.41
N ILE A 64 -5.11 1.67 -0.44
CA ILE A 64 -5.15 0.89 -1.68
C ILE A 64 -6.60 0.57 -1.96
N LEU A 65 -7.18 1.23 -2.96
CA LEU A 65 -8.49 0.89 -3.48
C LEU A 65 -8.32 -0.29 -4.44
N THR A 66 -9.18 -1.29 -4.31
CA THR A 66 -9.10 -2.52 -5.11
C THR A 66 -10.44 -2.80 -5.75
N THR A 67 -10.42 -3.15 -7.03
CA THR A 67 -11.57 -3.65 -7.78
C THR A 67 -11.17 -4.97 -8.40
N ILE A 68 -11.91 -6.02 -8.07
CA ILE A 68 -11.70 -7.38 -8.54
C ILE A 68 -12.94 -7.78 -9.36
N THR A 69 -12.71 -8.22 -10.59
CA THR A 69 -13.75 -8.65 -11.53
C THR A 69 -13.42 -10.04 -12.05
N SER A 70 -14.44 -10.80 -12.45
CA SER A 70 -14.21 -12.09 -13.10
C SER A 70 -14.34 -11.94 -14.62
N PRO A 71 -13.38 -12.44 -15.41
CA PRO A 71 -13.54 -12.55 -16.85
C PRO A 71 -14.63 -13.58 -17.23
N ASP A 72 -14.93 -14.54 -16.33
CA ASP A 72 -15.88 -15.62 -16.57
C ASP A 72 -17.31 -15.29 -16.08
N ASP A 73 -17.47 -14.30 -15.17
CA ASP A 73 -18.77 -13.82 -14.68
C ASP A 73 -18.79 -12.28 -14.61
N PRO A 74 -19.40 -11.58 -15.59
CA PRO A 74 -19.42 -10.11 -15.61
C PRO A 74 -20.25 -9.50 -14.48
N ARG A 75 -21.02 -10.33 -13.74
CA ARG A 75 -21.80 -9.89 -12.57
C ARG A 75 -20.98 -9.98 -11.29
N PHE A 76 -19.81 -10.64 -11.33
CA PHE A 76 -18.90 -10.68 -10.20
C PHE A 76 -18.13 -9.36 -10.11
N ILE A 77 -18.36 -8.62 -9.03
CA ILE A 77 -17.63 -7.40 -8.72
C ILE A 77 -17.36 -7.36 -7.21
N LEU A 78 -16.10 -7.27 -6.85
CA LEU A 78 -15.65 -7.05 -5.48
C LEU A 78 -14.82 -5.77 -5.43
N LYS A 79 -15.28 -4.80 -4.64
CA LYS A 79 -14.55 -3.57 -4.36
C LYS A 79 -14.21 -3.50 -2.90
N GLY A 80 -12.97 -3.17 -2.61
CA GLY A 80 -12.48 -3.06 -1.25
C GLY A 80 -11.43 -1.98 -1.11
N LYS A 81 -11.12 -1.68 0.14
CA LYS A 81 -10.13 -0.68 0.52
C LYS A 81 -9.22 -1.25 1.57
N PHE A 82 -7.91 -1.21 1.31
CA PHE A 82 -6.89 -1.40 2.33
C PHE A 82 -6.48 -0.06 2.90
N THR A 83 -6.61 0.10 4.22
CA THR A 83 -6.16 1.30 4.92
C THR A 83 -4.95 0.93 5.77
N GLN A 84 -3.83 1.63 5.59
CA GLN A 84 -2.66 1.39 6.42
C GLN A 84 -2.97 1.73 7.89
N THR A 85 -2.87 0.76 8.79
CA THR A 85 -3.16 0.92 10.23
C THR A 85 -1.90 1.24 11.01
N SER A 86 -0.78 0.57 10.72
CA SER A 86 0.48 0.76 11.43
C SER A 86 1.70 0.38 10.59
N THR A 87 2.88 0.79 11.06
CA THR A 87 4.16 0.37 10.50
C THR A 87 5.04 -0.13 11.63
N HIS A 88 5.41 -1.41 11.62
CA HIS A 88 6.28 -2.02 12.62
C HIS A 88 7.28 -2.95 11.96
N GLN A 89 8.55 -2.90 12.38
CA GLN A 89 9.61 -3.82 11.92
C GLN A 89 9.71 -3.93 10.38
N ARG A 90 9.60 -2.80 9.66
CA ARG A 90 9.59 -2.72 8.19
C ARG A 90 8.40 -3.41 7.51
N ARG A 91 7.37 -3.83 8.26
CA ARG A 91 6.08 -4.28 7.73
C ARG A 91 5.06 -3.16 7.83
N GLN A 92 4.24 -3.04 6.80
CA GLN A 92 3.08 -2.16 6.77
C GLN A 92 1.84 -3.02 7.00
N TRP A 93 1.07 -2.67 8.02
CA TRP A 93 -0.17 -3.36 8.34
C TRP A 93 -1.34 -2.63 7.71
N PHE A 94 -2.28 -3.40 7.18
CA PHE A 94 -3.46 -2.90 6.50
C PHE A 94 -4.69 -3.60 7.04
N SER A 95 -5.72 -2.82 7.33
CA SER A 95 -7.07 -3.35 7.52
C SER A 95 -7.81 -3.27 6.19
N TRP A 96 -8.56 -4.32 5.87
CA TRP A 96 -9.42 -4.32 4.70
C TRP A 96 -10.86 -4.00 5.10
N SER A 97 -11.51 -3.18 4.28
CA SER A 97 -12.94 -2.90 4.40
C SER A 97 -13.64 -3.08 3.05
N PRO A 98 -14.78 -3.79 3.00
CA PRO A 98 -15.56 -3.91 1.77
C PRO A 98 -16.17 -2.55 1.41
N ILE A 99 -16.14 -2.23 0.11
CA ILE A 99 -16.93 -1.12 -0.46
C ILE A 99 -18.16 -1.69 -1.18
N TYR A 100 -17.98 -2.79 -1.90
CA TYR A 100 -19.05 -3.43 -2.66
C TYR A 100 -18.72 -4.90 -2.87
N TYR A 101 -19.73 -5.77 -2.77
CA TYR A 101 -19.58 -7.17 -3.15
C TYR A 101 -20.86 -7.65 -3.85
N SER A 102 -20.70 -8.18 -5.06
CA SER A 102 -21.77 -8.82 -5.82
C SER A 102 -21.22 -10.07 -6.51
N ALA A 103 -21.89 -11.19 -6.28
CA ALA A 103 -21.61 -12.47 -6.93
C ALA A 103 -22.95 -13.20 -7.11
N VAL A 104 -23.17 -13.77 -8.29
CA VAL A 104 -24.37 -14.59 -8.55
C VAL A 104 -24.16 -16.03 -8.07
N ASN A 105 -22.93 -16.53 -8.23
CA ASN A 105 -22.55 -17.87 -7.81
C ASN A 105 -22.07 -17.84 -6.36
N LYS A 106 -22.56 -18.78 -5.54
CA LYS A 106 -22.09 -18.99 -4.16
C LYS A 106 -21.03 -20.10 -4.13
N GLY A 107 -20.14 -20.08 -3.14
CA GLY A 107 -19.11 -21.11 -2.99
C GLY A 107 -17.95 -20.92 -3.96
N LEU A 108 -17.62 -19.67 -4.26
CA LEU A 108 -16.41 -19.31 -4.96
C LEU A 108 -15.23 -19.46 -3.99
N MET A 109 -14.07 -19.91 -4.47
CA MET A 109 -12.86 -20.00 -3.63
C MET A 109 -12.44 -18.61 -3.14
N ILE A 110 -12.69 -17.56 -3.93
CA ILE A 110 -12.45 -16.17 -3.50
C ILE A 110 -13.28 -15.77 -2.26
N ASP A 111 -14.42 -16.44 -1.98
CA ASP A 111 -15.23 -16.16 -0.78
C ASP A 111 -14.40 -16.36 0.50
N GLY A 112 -13.52 -17.38 0.53
CA GLY A 112 -12.65 -17.64 1.68
C GLY A 112 -11.56 -16.58 1.87
N MET A 113 -11.03 -16.04 0.78
CA MET A 113 -10.09 -14.91 0.85
C MET A 113 -10.78 -13.66 1.38
N VAL A 114 -12.00 -13.39 0.88
CA VAL A 114 -12.80 -12.24 1.29
C VAL A 114 -13.16 -12.32 2.78
N ASP A 115 -13.56 -13.49 3.26
CA ASP A 115 -13.83 -13.73 4.69
C ASP A 115 -12.58 -13.52 5.56
N LEU A 116 -11.42 -14.03 5.13
CA LEU A 116 -10.15 -13.80 5.83
C LEU A 116 -9.83 -12.30 5.92
N MET A 117 -10.00 -11.56 4.82
CA MET A 117 -9.72 -10.13 4.77
C MET A 117 -10.70 -9.30 5.61
N MET A 118 -11.94 -9.74 5.78
CA MET A 118 -12.91 -9.07 6.68
C MET A 118 -12.57 -9.22 8.16
N ASN A 119 -11.94 -10.32 8.53
CA ASN A 119 -11.78 -10.70 9.94
C ASN A 119 -10.33 -10.55 10.44
N MET A 120 -9.37 -10.25 9.57
CA MET A 120 -7.95 -10.17 9.92
C MET A 120 -7.26 -8.96 9.30
N ASP A 121 -6.44 -8.28 10.11
CA ASP A 121 -5.45 -7.35 9.59
C ASP A 121 -4.37 -8.13 8.82
N ILE A 122 -4.05 -7.66 7.62
CA ILE A 122 -3.00 -8.25 6.80
C ILE A 122 -1.76 -7.37 6.84
N TRP A 123 -0.59 -7.98 6.87
CA TRP A 123 0.66 -7.26 6.70
C TRP A 123 1.23 -7.46 5.29
N MET A 124 1.85 -6.39 4.81
CA MET A 124 2.58 -6.31 3.56
C MET A 124 3.99 -5.82 3.87
N GLN A 125 5.00 -6.57 3.42
CA GLN A 125 6.39 -6.23 3.63
C GLN A 125 7.02 -5.74 2.31
N PRO A 126 7.38 -4.45 2.22
CA PRO A 126 8.20 -3.98 1.12
C PRO A 126 9.61 -4.58 1.20
N LEU A 127 10.11 -5.03 0.07
CA LEU A 127 11.44 -5.56 -0.19
C LEU A 127 12.05 -4.79 -1.36
N GLN A 128 13.38 -4.71 -1.40
CA GLN A 128 14.09 -4.30 -2.61
C GLN A 128 14.89 -5.48 -3.14
N LEU A 129 14.57 -5.92 -4.36
CA LEU A 129 15.33 -6.93 -5.07
C LEU A 129 15.91 -6.27 -6.33
N ASN A 130 17.23 -6.21 -6.45
CA ASN A 130 17.91 -5.64 -7.62
C ASN A 130 17.44 -4.21 -8.00
N GLY A 131 17.13 -3.38 -6.99
CA GLY A 131 16.63 -2.01 -7.19
C GLY A 131 15.16 -1.92 -7.67
N GLN A 132 14.42 -3.04 -7.66
CA GLN A 132 12.98 -3.06 -7.87
C GLN A 132 12.25 -3.16 -6.52
N PRO A 133 11.29 -2.27 -6.25
CA PRO A 133 10.54 -2.31 -5.02
C PRO A 133 9.42 -3.35 -5.15
N LEU A 134 9.52 -4.43 -4.37
CA LEU A 134 8.56 -5.53 -4.28
C LEU A 134 7.80 -5.42 -2.97
N VAL A 135 6.56 -5.89 -2.94
CA VAL A 135 5.79 -6.09 -1.72
C VAL A 135 5.36 -7.54 -1.64
N VAL A 136 5.62 -8.14 -0.50
CA VAL A 136 5.20 -9.51 -0.17
C VAL A 136 4.12 -9.43 0.91
N GLY A 137 2.93 -9.93 0.59
CA GLY A 137 1.84 -10.08 1.53
C GLY A 137 1.95 -11.37 2.35
N GLN A 138 1.28 -11.38 3.50
CA GLN A 138 1.22 -12.54 4.41
C GLN A 138 0.80 -13.86 3.73
N SER A 139 -0.08 -13.80 2.73
CA SER A 139 -0.58 -14.96 1.99
C SER A 139 0.30 -15.35 0.79
N GLY A 140 1.50 -14.76 0.65
CA GLY A 140 2.40 -15.04 -0.47
C GLY A 140 2.08 -14.26 -1.75
N ILE A 141 1.17 -13.28 -1.70
CA ILE A 141 0.94 -12.34 -2.80
C ILE A 141 2.20 -11.49 -2.98
N ILE A 142 2.70 -11.37 -4.21
CA ILE A 142 3.87 -10.55 -4.55
C ILE A 142 3.50 -9.58 -5.66
N PHE A 143 3.72 -8.29 -5.45
CA PHE A 143 3.52 -7.25 -6.47
C PHE A 143 4.55 -6.13 -6.33
N LEU A 144 4.69 -5.26 -7.33
CA LEU A 144 5.62 -4.13 -7.28
C LEU A 144 4.98 -2.93 -6.57
N TYR A 145 5.69 -2.30 -5.62
CA TYR A 145 5.19 -1.13 -4.89
C TYR A 145 6.32 -0.24 -4.34
N PRO A 146 6.38 1.06 -4.69
CA PRO A 146 5.47 1.74 -5.60
C PRO A 146 5.66 1.22 -7.04
N PRO A 147 4.57 1.05 -7.79
CA PRO A 147 4.65 0.69 -9.21
C PRO A 147 5.44 1.76 -9.98
N ARG A 148 6.14 1.35 -11.04
CA ARG A 148 6.90 2.27 -11.91
C ARG A 148 5.99 2.87 -12.98
#